data_AF-A0A179H9K7-F1
#
_entry.id   AF-A0A179H9K7-F1
#
_cell.length_a   1.000
_cell.length_b   1.000
_cell.length_c   1.000
_cell.angle_alpha   90.00
_cell.angle_beta   90.00
_cell.angle_gamma   90.00
#
_symmetry.space_group_name_H-M   'P 1'
#
loop_
_entity.id
_entity.type
_entity.pdbx_description
1 polymer ?
#
loop_
_entity_poly.entity_id
_entity_poly.type
_entity_poly.pdbx_seq_one_letter_code
_entity_poly.pdbx_strand_id
1 'polypeptide(L)'
;MPSSCQELRDALAQCLQESDCVMVHRNKASDCLREPLVDTLPTKCQQLKKGYGDCKRGLVDMRKRFRGNMPVTYRSIEGGGGADGADPGKGYQLYAGRSAFAGGVKETSGNEPIPPDWRDVENEKFRLQQQQQQQQQQQQGGQR
;
A
#
# COMPACT_ATOMS: atom_id res chain seq x y z
N MET A 1 14.48 6.69 23.00
CA MET A 1 14.71 6.42 21.55
C MET A 1 13.43 6.80 20.81
N PRO A 2 13.50 7.38 19.60
CA PRO A 2 12.30 7.82 18.87
C PRO A 2 11.35 6.64 18.63
N SER A 3 10.05 6.93 18.65
CA SER A 3 8.96 5.94 18.56
C SER A 3 9.00 5.11 17.28
N SER A 4 9.57 5.63 16.19
CA SER A 4 9.58 4.97 14.88
C SER A 4 10.35 3.65 14.80
N CYS A 5 11.31 3.39 15.70
CA CYS A 5 12.04 2.11 15.75
C CYS A 5 11.77 1.32 17.05
N GLN A 6 10.71 1.68 17.78
CA GLN A 6 10.39 1.02 19.05
C GLN A 6 9.83 -0.38 18.81
N GLU A 7 8.86 -0.52 17.90
CA GLU A 7 8.26 -1.82 17.56
C GLU A 7 9.29 -2.86 17.09
N LEU A 8 10.24 -2.46 16.26
CA LEU A 8 11.33 -3.33 15.80
C LEU A 8 12.27 -3.73 16.94
N ARG A 9 12.50 -2.85 17.92
CA ARG A 9 13.32 -3.20 19.09
C ARG A 9 12.59 -4.19 19.97
N ASP A 10 11.31 -3.98 20.21
CA ASP A 10 10.51 -4.83 21.08
C ASP A 10 10.36 -6.23 20.47
N ALA A 11 10.10 -6.30 19.16
CA ALA A 11 10.08 -7.56 18.41
C ALA A 11 11.44 -8.29 18.42
N LEU A 12 12.54 -7.55 18.27
CA LEU A 12 13.89 -8.13 18.34
C LEU A 12 14.21 -8.63 19.76
N ALA A 13 13.78 -7.91 20.80
CA ALA A 13 13.94 -8.33 22.18
C ALA A 13 13.17 -9.63 22.46
N GLN A 14 11.92 -9.73 21.99
CA GLN A 14 11.13 -10.97 22.08
C GLN A 14 11.81 -12.13 21.34
N CYS A 15 12.27 -11.90 20.11
CA CYS A 15 12.97 -12.93 19.33
C CYS A 15 14.22 -13.45 20.04
N LEU A 16 15.00 -12.55 20.67
CA LEU A 16 16.19 -12.95 21.43
C LEU A 16 15.83 -13.72 22.71
N GLN A 17 14.74 -13.36 23.39
CA GLN A 17 14.26 -14.09 24.57
C GLN A 17 13.81 -15.52 24.23
N GLU A 18 13.30 -15.75 23.03
CA GLU A 18 12.90 -17.09 22.57
C GLU A 18 14.08 -17.88 22.00
N SER A 19 15.17 -17.22 21.61
CA SER A 19 16.32 -17.85 20.95
C SER A 19 17.21 -18.65 21.91
N ASP A 20 17.79 -19.74 21.38
CA ASP A 20 18.71 -20.61 22.12
C ASP A 20 19.95 -19.88 22.65
N CYS A 21 20.39 -18.82 21.97
CA CYS A 21 21.55 -18.02 22.40
C CYS A 21 21.37 -17.42 23.80
N VAL A 22 20.14 -16.99 24.15
CA VAL A 22 19.83 -16.43 25.47
C VAL A 22 19.27 -17.50 26.39
N MET A 23 18.38 -18.36 25.90
CA MET A 23 17.70 -19.37 26.72
C MET A 23 18.61 -20.51 27.14
N VAL A 24 19.36 -21.08 26.20
CA VAL A 24 20.21 -22.27 26.43
C VAL A 24 21.62 -21.83 26.83
N HIS A 25 22.23 -20.95 26.03
CA HIS A 25 23.63 -20.57 26.23
C HIS A 25 23.82 -19.42 27.24
N ARG A 26 22.74 -18.77 27.68
CA ARG A 26 22.75 -17.68 28.67
C ARG A 26 23.68 -16.52 28.33
N ASN A 27 23.91 -16.30 27.05
CA ASN A 27 24.68 -15.15 26.59
C ASN A 27 23.88 -13.87 26.78
N LYS A 28 24.58 -12.74 26.88
CA LYS A 28 23.90 -11.43 26.87
C LYS A 28 23.29 -11.22 25.48
N ALA A 29 22.10 -10.63 25.44
CA ALA A 29 21.41 -10.30 24.19
C ALA A 29 22.28 -9.46 23.23
N SER A 30 23.16 -8.60 23.75
CA SER A 30 24.13 -7.84 22.95
C SER A 30 25.18 -8.70 22.26
N ASP A 31 25.58 -9.80 22.88
CA ASP A 31 26.64 -10.69 22.41
C ASP A 31 26.08 -11.64 21.34
N CYS A 32 24.80 -12.04 21.46
CA CYS A 32 24.08 -12.79 20.44
C CYS A 32 23.98 -12.04 19.10
N LEU A 33 24.02 -10.71 19.10
CA LEU A 33 23.93 -9.88 17.89
C LEU A 33 25.28 -9.62 17.22
N ARG A 34 26.38 -10.13 17.78
CA ARG A 34 27.74 -10.03 17.24
C ARG A 34 28.18 -11.34 16.59
N GLU A 35 29.05 -11.24 15.59
CA GLU A 35 29.70 -12.42 15.01
C GLU A 35 30.57 -13.10 16.09
N PRO A 36 30.60 -14.44 16.17
CA PRO A 36 30.02 -15.44 15.25
C PRO A 36 28.60 -15.94 15.62
N LEU A 37 28.04 -15.53 16.75
CA LEU A 37 26.77 -16.09 17.27
C LEU A 37 25.54 -15.69 16.45
N VAL A 38 25.63 -14.61 15.68
CA VAL A 38 24.53 -14.13 14.81
C VAL A 38 24.08 -15.20 13.82
N ASP A 39 25.02 -15.98 13.29
CA ASP A 39 24.72 -16.95 12.24
C ASP A 39 23.97 -18.17 12.80
N THR A 40 24.13 -18.43 14.10
CA THR A 40 23.38 -19.49 14.81
C THR A 40 21.97 -19.07 15.22
N LEU A 41 21.64 -17.78 15.13
CA LEU A 41 20.30 -17.30 15.47
C LEU A 41 19.26 -17.71 14.41
N PRO A 42 17.99 -17.87 14.79
CA PRO A 42 16.90 -18.09 13.85
C PRO A 42 16.85 -17.00 12.77
N THR A 43 16.48 -17.38 11.54
CA THR A 43 16.36 -16.47 10.39
C THR A 43 15.47 -15.26 10.69
N LYS A 44 14.41 -15.46 11.47
CA LYS A 44 13.53 -14.40 11.99
C LYS A 44 14.29 -13.34 12.78
N CYS A 45 15.16 -13.73 13.71
CA CYS A 45 15.94 -12.78 14.50
C CYS A 45 17.00 -12.07 13.65
N GLN A 46 17.59 -12.76 12.66
CA GLN A 46 18.53 -12.15 11.70
C GLN A 46 17.85 -11.09 10.83
N GLN A 47 16.62 -11.34 10.36
CA GLN A 47 15.81 -10.36 9.62
C GLN A 47 15.48 -9.14 10.49
N LEU A 48 15.09 -9.35 11.75
CA LEU A 48 14.82 -8.27 12.70
C LEU A 48 16.08 -7.45 12.99
N LYS A 49 17.25 -8.08 13.11
CA LYS A 49 18.55 -7.38 13.27
C LYS A 49 18.80 -6.44 12.09
N LYS A 50 18.59 -6.92 10.86
CA LYS A 50 18.75 -6.13 9.64
C LYS A 50 17.76 -4.96 9.61
N GLY A 51 16.47 -5.24 9.81
CA GLY A 51 15.41 -4.22 9.82
C GLY A 51 15.63 -3.15 10.89
N TYR A 52 16.05 -3.54 12.09
CA TYR A 52 16.39 -2.60 13.16
C TYR A 52 17.62 -1.74 12.81
N GLY A 53 18.65 -2.34 12.19
CA GLY A 53 19.82 -1.63 11.68
C GLY A 53 19.46 -0.57 10.64
N ASP A 54 18.61 -0.93 9.67
CA ASP A 54 18.13 -0.02 8.63
C ASP A 54 17.23 1.08 9.18
N CYS A 55 16.37 0.75 10.15
CA CYS A 55 15.55 1.74 10.85
C CYS A 55 16.44 2.78 11.56
N LYS A 56 17.47 2.32 12.29
CA LYS A 56 18.40 3.21 12.99
C LYS A 56 19.24 4.04 12.03
N ARG A 57 19.69 3.48 10.91
CA ARG A 57 20.37 4.23 9.84
C ARG A 57 19.46 5.31 9.26
N GLY A 58 18.17 5.01 9.06
CA GLY A 58 17.19 5.97 8.55
C GLY A 58 16.90 7.15 9.48
N LEU A 59 17.07 7.00 10.80
CA LEU A 59 16.98 8.12 11.75
C LEU A 59 18.15 9.10 11.64
N VAL A 60 19.33 8.59 11.31
CA VAL A 60 20.56 9.40 11.20
C VAL A 60 20.66 10.05 9.82
N ASP A 61 20.18 9.37 8.78
CA ASP A 61 20.21 9.86 7.39
C ASP A 61 19.29 11.07 7.16
N MET A 62 19.88 12.23 6.85
CA MET A 62 19.17 13.48 6.57
C MET A 62 18.21 13.36 5.38
N ARG A 63 18.53 12.52 4.38
CA ARG A 63 17.71 12.34 3.18
C ARG A 63 16.37 11.66 3.47
N LYS A 64 16.35 10.80 4.50
CA LYS A 64 15.17 10.04 4.92
C LYS A 64 14.30 10.79 5.95
N ARG A 65 14.80 11.87 6.54
CA ARG A 65 14.02 12.72 7.48
C ARG A 65 12.83 13.42 6.79
N PHE A 66 13.00 13.83 5.53
CA PHE A 66 11.96 14.55 4.79
C PHE A 66 10.87 13.64 4.21
N ARG A 67 11.21 12.40 3.85
CA ARG A 67 10.25 11.43 3.30
C ARG A 67 9.62 10.53 4.37
N GLY A 68 10.01 10.72 5.62
CA GLY A 68 9.69 9.82 6.72
C GLY A 68 10.52 8.53 6.65
N ASN A 69 10.89 8.03 7.81
CA ASN A 69 11.37 6.65 7.90
C ASN A 69 10.12 5.77 7.73
N MET A 70 10.04 4.99 6.65
CA MET A 70 8.88 4.14 6.40
C MET A 70 8.74 3.18 7.59
N PRO A 71 7.58 3.14 8.28
CA PRO A 71 7.38 2.20 9.36
C PRO A 71 7.39 0.80 8.74
N VAL A 72 8.49 0.07 8.93
CA VAL A 72 8.53 -1.35 8.63
C VAL A 72 7.74 -2.00 9.77
N THR A 73 6.41 -2.03 9.63
CA THR A 73 5.57 -2.73 10.58
C THR A 73 6.00 -4.19 10.54
N TYR A 74 6.19 -4.79 11.71
CA TYR A 74 6.65 -6.17 11.86
C TYR A 74 5.82 -7.18 11.02
N ARG A 75 4.51 -6.90 10.84
CA ARG A 75 3.61 -7.67 9.98
C ARG A 75 3.97 -7.65 8.49
N SER A 76 4.61 -6.57 8.02
CA SER A 76 5.05 -6.44 6.62
C SER A 76 6.26 -7.33 6.28
N ILE A 77 6.97 -7.87 7.29
CA ILE A 77 8.10 -8.79 7.09
C ILE A 77 7.64 -10.25 7.08
N GLU A 78 6.76 -10.66 8.01
CA GLU A 78 6.25 -12.04 8.05
C GLU A 78 5.20 -12.34 6.98
N GLY A 79 4.48 -11.31 6.51
CA GLY A 79 3.64 -11.41 5.32
C GLY A 79 4.07 -10.33 4.35
N GLY A 80 4.43 -10.69 3.12
CA GLY A 80 4.67 -9.74 2.04
C GLY A 80 3.41 -8.95 1.66
N GLY A 81 2.94 -8.08 2.56
CA GLY A 81 1.65 -7.40 2.51
C GLY A 81 1.63 -6.30 3.54
N GLY A 82 1.73 -5.07 3.06
CA GLY A 82 1.72 -3.85 3.88
C GLY A 82 0.44 -3.69 4.70
N ALA A 83 0.55 -2.80 5.69
CA ALA A 83 -0.53 -2.35 6.55
C ALA A 83 -1.79 -1.99 5.74
N ASP A 84 -2.86 -2.77 5.96
CA ASP A 84 -4.28 -2.41 5.92
C ASP A 84 -5.10 -3.60 5.40
N GLY A 85 -5.66 -4.40 6.33
CA GLY A 85 -6.85 -5.22 6.09
C GLY A 85 -6.74 -6.32 5.04
N ALA A 86 -6.56 -7.55 5.54
CA ALA A 86 -7.21 -8.78 5.06
C ALA A 86 -7.60 -8.84 3.57
N ASP A 87 -6.71 -9.35 2.72
CA ASP A 87 -7.08 -10.13 1.52
C ASP A 87 -5.82 -10.79 0.92
N PRO A 88 -5.74 -12.14 0.87
CA PRO A 88 -4.58 -12.90 0.37
C PRO A 88 -4.51 -12.87 -1.17
N GLY A 89 -4.31 -11.69 -1.74
CA GLY A 89 -4.19 -11.52 -3.21
C GLY A 89 -3.88 -10.09 -3.66
N LYS A 90 -3.93 -9.10 -2.76
CA LYS A 90 -3.64 -7.70 -3.08
C LYS A 90 -2.15 -7.44 -2.88
N GLY A 91 -1.37 -7.63 -3.95
CA GLY A 91 0.07 -7.36 -3.96
C GLY A 91 0.40 -5.93 -3.51
N TYR A 92 1.39 -5.81 -2.65
CA TYR A 92 1.92 -4.54 -2.15
C TYR A 92 2.69 -3.81 -3.26
N GLN A 93 2.36 -2.54 -3.52
CA GLN A 93 3.19 -1.67 -4.35
C GLN A 93 4.14 -0.87 -3.45
N LEU A 94 5.43 -0.89 -3.80
CA LEU A 94 6.52 -0.21 -3.08
C LEU A 94 6.36 1.33 -3.02
N TYR A 95 5.40 1.91 -3.74
CA TYR A 95 5.13 3.34 -3.77
C TYR A 95 3.67 3.65 -3.45
N ALA A 96 3.42 4.00 -2.18
CA ALA A 96 2.25 4.72 -1.67
C ALA A 96 0.87 4.40 -2.30
N GLY A 97 0.53 3.12 -2.50
CA GLY A 97 -0.76 2.79 -3.10
C GLY A 97 -1.22 1.35 -2.89
N ARG A 98 -2.53 1.22 -2.61
CA ARG A 98 -3.26 -0.01 -2.92
C ARG A 98 -3.04 -0.34 -4.40
N SER A 99 -2.96 -1.62 -4.74
CA SER A 99 -2.81 -2.02 -6.15
C SER A 99 -3.93 -1.40 -6.99
N ALA A 100 -3.67 -1.12 -8.27
CA ALA A 100 -4.66 -0.53 -9.18
C ALA A 100 -5.98 -1.35 -9.24
N PHE A 101 -5.91 -2.63 -8.85
CA PHE A 101 -7.01 -3.59 -8.81
C PHE A 101 -7.59 -3.80 -7.40
N ALA A 102 -7.04 -3.18 -6.36
CA ALA A 102 -7.54 -3.30 -4.99
C ALA A 102 -8.70 -2.33 -4.66
N GLY A 103 -9.07 -1.44 -5.60
CA GLY A 103 -10.15 -0.47 -5.49
C GLY A 103 -11.34 -0.75 -6.41
N GLY A 104 -12.25 0.22 -6.54
CA GLY A 104 -13.56 0.14 -7.23
C GLY A 104 -13.53 -0.03 -8.75
N VAL A 105 -12.53 -0.71 -9.29
CA VAL A 105 -12.47 -1.12 -10.69
C VAL A 105 -13.37 -2.34 -10.83
N LYS A 106 -14.42 -2.23 -11.65
CA LYS A 106 -15.29 -3.36 -12.00
C LYS A 106 -14.48 -4.35 -12.86
N GLU A 107 -14.68 -5.64 -12.65
CA GLU A 107 -14.14 -6.66 -13.56
C GLU A 107 -14.79 -6.48 -14.94
N THR A 108 -13.98 -6.24 -15.98
CA THR A 108 -14.47 -6.02 -17.34
C THR A 108 -14.47 -7.33 -18.11
N SER A 109 -15.60 -7.66 -18.74
CA SER A 109 -15.79 -8.90 -19.52
C SER A 109 -15.19 -8.85 -20.92
N GLY A 110 -14.54 -7.74 -21.29
CA GLY A 110 -13.98 -7.49 -22.61
C GLY A 110 -15.01 -7.28 -23.72
N ASN A 111 -16.31 -7.35 -23.42
CA ASN A 111 -17.41 -7.22 -24.38
C ASN A 111 -18.39 -6.10 -24.00
N GLU A 112 -17.85 -5.01 -23.44
CA GLU A 112 -18.65 -3.87 -23.01
C GLU A 112 -18.87 -2.89 -24.17
N PRO A 113 -20.08 -2.29 -24.30
CA PRO A 113 -20.33 -1.28 -25.31
C PRO A 113 -19.44 -0.06 -25.05
N ILE A 114 -18.89 0.51 -26.12
CA ILE A 114 -18.09 1.72 -26.05
C ILE A 114 -18.94 2.84 -25.44
N PRO A 115 -18.46 3.53 -24.39
CA PRO A 115 -19.20 4.63 -23.78
C PRO A 115 -19.43 5.74 -24.82
N PRO A 116 -20.65 6.29 -24.93
CA PRO A 116 -20.96 7.31 -25.92
C PRO A 116 -20.14 8.59 -25.67
N ASP A 117 -19.60 9.19 -26.74
CA ASP A 117 -18.89 10.47 -26.63
C ASP A 117 -19.87 11.58 -26.23
N TRP A 118 -19.42 12.49 -25.38
CA TRP A 118 -20.22 13.62 -24.91
C TRP A 118 -20.65 14.53 -26.08
N ARG A 119 -19.81 14.63 -27.12
CA ARG A 119 -20.11 15.41 -28.33
C ARG A 119 -21.32 14.87 -29.09
N ASP A 120 -21.45 13.55 -29.21
CA ASP A 120 -22.55 12.92 -29.93
C ASP A 120 -23.86 13.13 -29.16
N VAL A 121 -23.81 12.96 -27.83
CA VAL A 121 -24.94 13.23 -26.93
C VAL A 121 -25.40 14.68 -27.01
N GLU A 122 -24.48 15.63 -27.05
CA GLU A 122 -24.80 17.06 -27.20
C GLU A 122 -25.37 17.39 -28.58
N ASN A 123 -24.80 16.84 -29.64
CA ASN A 123 -25.28 17.03 -31.01
C ASN A 123 -26.71 16.49 -31.20
N GLU A 124 -27.01 15.32 -30.64
CA GLU A 124 -28.35 14.73 -30.67
C GLU A 124 -29.37 15.61 -29.92
N LYS A 125 -29.01 16.07 -28.72
CA LYS A 125 -29.83 17.01 -27.95
C LYS A 125 -30.11 18.30 -28.73
N PHE A 126 -29.08 18.85 -29.39
CA PHE A 126 -29.21 20.06 -30.19
C PHE A 126 -30.16 19.85 -31.39
N ARG A 127 -30.07 18.71 -32.08
CA ARG A 127 -30.99 18.36 -33.19
C ARG A 127 -32.43 18.20 -32.70
N LEU A 128 -32.64 17.53 -31.57
CA LEU A 128 -33.96 17.38 -30.95
C LEU A 128 -34.56 18.74 -30.57
N GLN A 129 -33.75 19.63 -30.01
CA GLN A 129 -34.17 20.98 -29.66
C GLN A 129 -34.62 21.78 -30.90
N GLN A 130 -33.86 21.70 -32.00
CA GLN A 130 -34.24 22.35 -33.26
C GLN A 130 -35.55 21.80 -33.84
N GLN A 131 -35.74 20.47 -33.81
CA GLN A 131 -36.98 19.85 -34.28
C GLN A 131 -38.19 20.30 -33.45
N GLN A 132 -38.05 20.37 -32.12
CA GLN A 132 -39.11 20.86 -31.24
C GLN A 132 -39.45 22.33 -31.54
N GLN A 133 -38.46 23.19 -31.76
CA GLN A 133 -38.69 24.59 -32.14
C GLN A 133 -39.43 24.69 -33.48
N GLN A 134 -39.05 23.90 -34.49
CA GLN A 134 -39.74 23.89 -35.79
C GLN A 134 -41.19 23.40 -35.68
N GLN A 135 -41.44 22.34 -34.91
CA GLN A 135 -42.80 21.84 -34.67
C GLN A 135 -43.68 22.88 -33.96
N GLN A 136 -43.14 23.59 -32.98
CA GLN A 136 -43.85 24.68 -32.30
C GLN A 136 -44.20 25.83 -33.26
N GLN A 137 -43.29 26.20 -34.16
CA GLN A 137 -43.56 27.22 -35.18
C GLN A 137 -44.65 26.79 -36.16
N GLN A 138 -44.66 25.53 -36.59
CA GLN A 138 -45.72 25.01 -37.46
C GLN A 138 -47.09 24.99 -36.78
N GLN A 139 -47.15 24.62 -35.50
CA GLN A 139 -48.40 24.64 -34.73
C GLN A 139 -48.93 26.06 -34.50
N GLN A 140 -48.04 27.04 -34.30
CA GLN A 140 -48.42 28.45 -34.18
C GLN A 140 -48.84 29.07 -35.52
N GLY A 141 -48.23 28.65 -36.63
CA GLY A 141 -48.59 29.07 -37.98
C GLY A 141 -49.91 28.49 -38.50
N GLY A 142 -50.35 27.34 -37.98
CA GLY A 142 -51.64 26.71 -38.31
C GLY A 142 -52.84 27.15 -37.47
N GLN A 143 -52.65 28.04 -36.48
CA GLN A 143 -53.71 28.61 -35.63
C GLN A 143 -54.10 30.06 -36.00
N ARG A 144 -53.64 30.55 -37.15
CA ARG A 144 -54.06 31.82 -37.77
C ARG A 144 -54.87 31.55 -39.03
#